data_AF-A0A8C6S5J1-F1
#
_entry.id   AF-A0A8C6S5J1-F1
#
_cell.length_a   1.000
_cell.length_b   1.000
_cell.length_c   1.000
_cell.angle_alpha   90.00
_cell.angle_beta   90.00
_cell.angle_gamma   90.00
#
_symmetry.space_group_name_H-M   'P 1'
#
loop_
_entity.id
_entity.type
_entity.pdbx_description
1 polymer ?
#
loop_
_entity_poly.entity_id
_entity_poly.type
_entity_poly.pdbx_seq_one_letter_code
_entity_poly.pdbx_strand_id
1 'polypeptide(L)'
;VMINVVMLYHIMMCKTYYSRNEGHHADLGAEFQNVYFPREIQNDRFRQAWDASMSCAQQKLDMLQSRNKALTDNHTRALCVYTGNTLYEPLNGALKTGAANYSTPSFQYHALYFWLTTAIQILKNSFFNGQKGQKMRFGHFASTSRKPNLSHFGSETCFHIETCYGAYIDKYSVFEGEEEVLVPSYEVFKVTDIVSNSHGDLRDCKKIFVLKSTEEYRSTLNCKAAALQIRSNLKLMLIILSLTGAFLRRKVGSGAPGGPQSLSTEEVH
;
A
#
# COMPACT_ATOMS: atom_id res chain seq x y z
N VAL A 1 17.45 4.26 -18.98
CA VAL A 1 16.23 3.88 -18.27
C VAL A 1 15.82 5.01 -17.35
N MET A 2 14.60 5.53 -17.43
CA MET A 2 14.07 6.45 -16.41
C MET A 2 13.44 5.63 -15.30
N ILE A 3 13.91 5.85 -14.07
CA ILE A 3 13.13 5.55 -12.88
C ILE A 3 12.82 6.91 -12.28
N ASN A 4 11.57 7.32 -12.37
CA ASN A 4 10.99 7.92 -11.20
C ASN A 4 10.50 6.74 -10.38
N VAL A 5 10.83 6.75 -9.09
CA VAL A 5 10.36 5.72 -8.18
C VAL A 5 8.85 5.91 -8.07
N VAL A 6 8.10 5.26 -8.96
CA VAL A 6 6.72 4.88 -8.70
C VAL A 6 6.85 3.92 -7.54
N MET A 7 6.78 4.47 -6.32
CA MET A 7 6.72 3.68 -5.10
C MET A 7 5.47 2.84 -5.22
N LEU A 8 5.66 1.58 -5.61
CA LEU A 8 4.64 0.55 -5.58
C LEU A 8 4.30 0.30 -4.12
N TYR A 9 3.34 1.11 -3.68
CA TYR A 9 2.47 0.99 -2.53
C TYR A 9 2.45 -0.42 -1.95
N HIS A 10 3.11 -0.58 -0.81
CA HIS A 10 2.84 -1.70 0.08
C HIS A 10 2.38 -1.13 1.42
N ILE A 11 1.07 -0.95 1.51
CA ILE A 11 0.19 -1.52 2.54
C ILE A 11 -1.19 -1.70 1.86
N MET A 12 -1.54 -2.96 1.57
CA MET A 12 -2.90 -3.54 1.52
C MET A 12 -4.07 -2.90 0.74
N MET A 13 -3.90 -1.83 -0.05
CA MET A 13 -5.00 -1.24 -0.84
C MET A 13 -5.03 -1.67 -2.32
N CYS A 14 -3.98 -2.34 -2.81
CA CYS A 14 -3.62 -2.29 -4.24
C CYS A 14 -3.83 -3.58 -5.06
N LYS A 15 -4.80 -4.45 -4.73
CA LYS A 15 -5.11 -5.61 -5.60
C LYS A 15 -6.39 -5.48 -6.43
N THR A 16 -7.27 -4.53 -6.12
CA THR A 16 -8.59 -4.43 -6.80
C THR A 16 -8.78 -3.17 -7.63
N TYR A 17 -7.92 -2.15 -7.48
CA TYR A 17 -8.19 -0.83 -8.07
C TYR A 17 -7.44 -0.52 -9.38
N TYR A 18 -6.28 -1.15 -9.63
CA TYR A 18 -5.55 -1.00 -10.90
C TYR A 18 -6.28 -1.58 -12.12
N SER A 19 -7.39 -2.28 -11.92
CA SER A 19 -8.13 -2.98 -12.99
C SER A 19 -9.20 -2.12 -13.68
N ARG A 20 -9.49 -0.88 -13.24
CA ARG A 20 -10.73 -0.19 -13.69
C ARG A 20 -10.60 1.16 -14.37
N ASN A 21 -9.48 1.88 -14.30
CA ASN A 21 -9.40 3.21 -14.91
C ASN A 21 -8.32 3.27 -15.99
N GLU A 22 -8.80 3.31 -17.23
CA GLU A 22 -8.09 3.73 -18.43
C GLU A 22 -7.68 5.22 -18.31
N GLY A 23 -6.43 5.53 -18.67
CA GLY A 23 -6.01 6.88 -19.06
C GLY A 23 -5.54 7.83 -17.94
N HIS A 24 -4.26 8.21 -18.04
CA HIS A 24 -3.59 9.37 -17.44
C HIS A 24 -2.93 9.18 -16.05
N HIS A 25 -1.61 9.01 -16.08
CA HIS A 25 -0.71 8.91 -14.92
C HIS A 25 -0.43 10.22 -14.18
N ALA A 26 -1.19 11.28 -14.46
CA ALA A 26 -1.28 12.46 -13.62
C ALA A 26 -2.63 12.44 -12.93
N ASP A 27 -2.82 11.65 -11.84
CA ASP A 27 -3.86 11.95 -10.83
C ASP A 27 -4.05 10.98 -9.66
N LEU A 28 -3.08 10.14 -9.28
CA LEU A 28 -3.24 9.37 -8.02
C LEU A 28 -3.52 10.31 -6.83
N GLY A 29 -2.81 11.43 -6.74
CA GLY A 29 -3.08 12.47 -5.75
C GLY A 29 -4.44 13.16 -5.91
N ALA A 30 -4.91 13.38 -7.13
CA ALA A 30 -6.18 14.07 -7.31
C ALA A 30 -7.39 13.15 -7.19
N GLU A 31 -7.25 11.84 -7.38
CA GLU A 31 -8.31 10.92 -7.00
C GLU A 31 -8.58 11.00 -5.50
N PHE A 32 -7.53 10.97 -4.67
CA PHE A 32 -7.69 11.18 -3.23
C PHE A 32 -8.23 12.57 -2.89
N GLN A 33 -7.81 13.61 -3.61
CA GLN A 33 -8.29 14.98 -3.41
C GLN A 33 -9.74 15.20 -3.85
N ASN A 34 -10.16 14.62 -4.96
CA ASN A 34 -11.40 14.96 -5.67
C ASN A 34 -12.50 13.92 -5.47
N VAL A 35 -12.17 12.68 -5.09
CA VAL A 35 -13.13 11.59 -4.90
C VAL A 35 -13.21 11.18 -3.43
N TYR A 36 -12.09 10.78 -2.84
CA TYR A 36 -12.09 10.24 -1.47
C TYR A 36 -12.28 11.33 -0.44
N PHE A 37 -11.53 12.42 -0.53
CA PHE A 37 -11.57 13.49 0.45
C PHE A 37 -12.95 14.18 0.54
N PRO A 38 -13.64 14.55 -0.56
CA PRO A 38 -14.95 15.18 -0.47
C PRO A 38 -16.03 14.29 0.14
N ARG A 39 -15.87 12.96 0.03
CA ARG A 39 -16.72 11.97 0.71
C ARG A 39 -16.38 11.86 2.19
N GLU A 40 -15.10 11.72 2.53
CA GLU A 40 -14.63 11.48 3.90
C GLU A 40 -14.77 12.71 4.79
N ILE A 41 -14.61 13.91 4.23
CA ILE A 41 -14.81 15.18 4.93
C ILE A 41 -16.29 15.42 5.30
N GLN A 42 -17.23 14.62 4.79
CA GLN A 42 -18.62 14.69 5.24
C GLN A 42 -18.81 14.15 6.67
N ASN A 43 -17.89 13.31 7.15
CA ASN A 43 -17.91 12.83 8.52
C ASN A 43 -17.55 13.97 9.48
N ASP A 44 -18.42 14.30 10.43
CA ASP A 44 -18.24 15.45 11.33
C ASP A 44 -16.95 15.37 12.15
N ARG A 45 -16.60 14.18 12.63
CA ARG A 45 -15.36 13.98 13.40
C ARG A 45 -14.13 14.17 12.53
N PHE A 46 -14.18 13.73 11.27
CA PHE A 46 -13.12 13.99 10.31
C PHE A 46 -13.02 15.48 10.00
N ARG A 47 -14.14 16.13 9.65
CA ARG A 47 -14.22 17.56 9.35
C ARG A 47 -13.65 18.41 10.47
N GLN A 48 -14.09 18.18 11.70
CA GLN A 48 -13.59 18.91 12.88
C GLN A 48 -12.08 18.74 13.08
N ALA A 49 -11.57 17.51 12.95
CA ALA A 49 -10.12 17.25 13.07
C ALA A 49 -9.34 17.95 11.94
N TRP A 50 -9.86 17.88 10.71
CA TRP A 50 -9.24 18.48 9.55
C TRP A 50 -9.22 20.01 9.67
N ASP A 51 -10.33 20.65 10.04
CA ASP A 51 -10.40 22.11 10.22
C ASP A 51 -9.49 22.58 11.35
N ALA A 52 -9.47 21.87 12.49
CA ALA A 52 -8.56 22.17 13.60
C ALA A 52 -7.07 22.03 13.23
N SER A 53 -6.73 21.23 12.20
CA SER A 53 -5.34 21.07 11.75
C SER A 53 -4.79 22.28 11.01
N MET A 54 -5.62 23.23 10.58
CA MET A 54 -5.21 24.36 9.74
C MET A 54 -4.14 25.22 10.39
N SER A 55 -4.30 25.59 11.66
CA SER A 55 -3.32 26.42 12.38
C SER A 55 -1.98 25.70 12.59
N CYS A 56 -2.02 24.40 12.91
CA CYS A 56 -0.85 23.54 12.99
C CYS A 56 -0.13 23.46 11.63
N ALA A 57 -0.87 23.22 10.55
CA ALA A 57 -0.30 23.05 9.23
C ALA A 57 0.34 24.35 8.73
N GLN A 58 -0.34 25.49 8.88
CA GLN A 58 0.20 26.80 8.50
C GLN A 58 1.52 27.09 9.24
N GLN A 59 1.53 26.94 10.57
CA GLN A 59 2.73 27.17 11.38
C GLN A 59 3.89 26.25 10.95
N LYS A 60 3.62 24.96 10.70
CA LYS A 60 4.67 24.01 10.30
C LYS A 60 5.17 24.26 8.88
N LEU A 61 4.28 24.64 7.97
CA LEU A 61 4.66 24.94 6.59
C LEU A 61 5.56 26.18 6.55
N ASP A 62 5.23 27.23 7.28
CA ASP A 62 6.06 28.45 7.37
C ASP A 62 7.45 28.16 7.98
N MET A 63 7.52 27.28 8.99
CA MET A 63 8.79 26.90 9.61
C MET A 63 9.64 25.91 8.78
N LEU A 64 9.01 25.03 7.99
CA LEU A 64 9.67 23.87 7.39
C LEU A 64 9.71 23.88 5.85
N GLN A 65 9.04 24.82 5.18
CA GLN A 65 9.05 24.97 3.72
C GLN A 65 10.47 25.03 3.14
N SER A 66 11.40 25.67 3.87
CA SER A 66 12.80 25.77 3.47
C SER A 66 13.53 24.41 3.44
N ARG A 67 13.07 23.42 4.20
CA ARG A 67 13.71 22.10 4.36
C ARG A 67 13.06 21.01 3.50
N ASN A 68 11.75 21.04 3.28
CA ASN A 68 11.01 20.01 2.56
C ASN A 68 9.97 20.59 1.60
N LYS A 69 10.45 21.17 0.48
CA LYS A 69 9.59 21.78 -0.55
C LYS A 69 8.56 20.83 -1.19
N ALA A 70 8.71 19.52 -1.00
CA ALA A 70 7.81 18.50 -1.53
C ALA A 70 6.58 18.22 -0.64
N LEU A 71 6.57 18.67 0.63
CA LEU A 71 5.38 18.55 1.47
C LEU A 71 4.32 19.58 1.01
N THR A 72 3.10 19.10 0.77
CA THR A 72 1.95 19.95 0.44
C THR A 72 1.22 20.34 1.72
N ASP A 73 0.26 21.25 1.60
CA ASP A 73 -0.66 21.57 2.71
C ASP A 73 -1.34 20.30 3.24
N ASN A 74 -1.92 19.48 2.36
CA ASN A 74 -2.58 18.23 2.75
C ASN A 74 -1.66 17.25 3.46
N HIS A 75 -0.40 17.11 3.03
CA HIS A 75 0.59 16.29 3.75
C HIS A 75 0.79 16.79 5.19
N THR A 76 0.90 18.10 5.36
CA THR A 76 1.13 18.72 6.67
C THR A 76 -0.11 18.65 7.55
N ARG A 77 -1.30 18.90 6.99
CA ARG A 77 -2.58 18.75 7.69
C ARG A 77 -2.83 17.31 8.13
N ALA A 78 -2.56 16.34 7.26
CA ALA A 78 -2.69 14.92 7.59
C ALA A 78 -1.81 14.53 8.79
N LEU A 79 -0.56 14.99 8.82
CA LEU A 79 0.35 14.79 9.97
C LEU A 79 -0.22 15.44 11.25
N CYS A 80 -0.66 16.70 11.17
CA CYS A 80 -1.27 17.41 12.30
C CYS A 80 -2.53 16.68 12.83
N VAL A 81 -3.40 16.20 11.93
CA VAL A 81 -4.59 15.40 12.27
C VAL A 81 -4.21 14.10 12.99
N TYR A 82 -3.20 13.39 12.50
CA TYR A 82 -2.76 12.13 13.09
C TYR A 82 -2.16 12.30 14.48
N THR A 83 -1.40 13.38 14.70
CA THR A 83 -0.82 13.70 16.02
C THR A 83 -1.82 14.35 16.98
N GLY A 84 -3.00 14.71 16.50
CA GLY A 84 -4.08 15.26 17.30
C GLY A 84 -4.94 14.17 17.97
N ASN A 85 -5.77 14.59 18.93
CA ASN A 85 -6.57 13.66 19.75
C ASN A 85 -7.83 13.16 19.03
N THR A 86 -8.27 13.84 17.97
CA THR A 86 -9.60 13.59 17.39
C THR A 86 -9.64 12.33 16.51
N LEU A 87 -8.63 12.11 15.66
CA LEU A 87 -8.64 11.03 14.66
C LEU A 87 -7.58 9.94 14.85
N TYR A 88 -6.61 10.12 15.75
CA TYR A 88 -5.58 9.11 16.02
C TYR A 88 -6.20 7.74 16.34
N GLU A 89 -7.08 7.66 17.34
CA GLU A 89 -7.66 6.40 17.80
C GLU A 89 -8.61 5.77 16.76
N PRO A 90 -9.60 6.50 16.17
CA PRO A 90 -10.48 5.94 15.14
C PRO A 90 -9.73 5.43 13.91
N LEU A 91 -8.74 6.18 13.42
CA LEU A 91 -7.94 5.78 12.27
C LEU A 91 -7.17 4.50 12.57
N ASN A 92 -6.45 4.44 13.70
CA ASN A 92 -5.69 3.25 14.07
C ASN A 92 -6.60 2.04 14.34
N GLY A 93 -7.81 2.27 14.88
CA GLY A 93 -8.85 1.24 15.00
C GLY A 93 -9.25 0.69 13.62
N ALA A 94 -9.58 1.57 12.67
CA ALA A 94 -9.94 1.20 11.32
C ALA A 94 -8.81 0.49 10.56
N LEU A 95 -7.55 0.90 10.77
CA LEU A 95 -6.37 0.25 10.19
C LEU A 95 -6.04 -1.10 10.85
N LYS A 96 -6.49 -1.34 12.09
CA LYS A 96 -6.22 -2.60 12.78
C LYS A 96 -7.20 -3.70 12.37
N THR A 97 -8.47 -3.36 12.14
CA THR A 97 -9.55 -4.35 11.93
C THR A 97 -10.22 -4.24 10.57
N GLY A 98 -10.00 -3.17 9.82
CA GLY A 98 -10.72 -2.84 8.60
C GLY A 98 -10.11 -3.37 7.30
N ALA A 99 -9.16 -4.32 7.37
CA ALA A 99 -8.43 -4.83 6.19
C ALA A 99 -9.32 -5.23 5.01
N ALA A 100 -10.49 -5.85 5.28
CA ALA A 100 -11.44 -6.24 4.24
C ALA A 100 -12.16 -5.06 3.57
N ASN A 101 -12.23 -3.92 4.26
CA ASN A 101 -12.98 -2.73 3.81
C ASN A 101 -12.11 -1.72 3.08
N TYR A 102 -10.80 -1.94 3.06
CA TYR A 102 -9.79 -1.06 2.49
C TYR A 102 -10.11 -0.61 1.08
N SER A 103 -10.56 -1.50 0.20
CA SER A 103 -10.89 -1.14 -1.19
C SER A 103 -12.33 -0.67 -1.38
N THR A 104 -13.05 -0.31 -0.31
CA THR A 104 -14.48 0.01 -0.35
C THR A 104 -14.78 1.36 0.29
N PRO A 105 -15.89 2.03 -0.07
CA PRO A 105 -16.30 3.27 0.59
C PRO A 105 -16.52 3.15 2.11
N SER A 106 -16.62 1.93 2.65
CA SER A 106 -16.73 1.68 4.09
C SER A 106 -15.46 2.01 4.87
N PHE A 107 -14.29 2.05 4.23
CA PHE A 107 -13.11 2.63 4.83
C PHE A 107 -13.19 4.16 4.69
N GLN A 108 -13.33 4.89 5.80
CA GLN A 108 -13.62 6.34 5.76
C GLN A 108 -12.35 7.21 5.86
N TYR A 109 -11.17 6.65 5.58
CA TYR A 109 -9.89 7.33 5.79
C TYR A 109 -8.88 7.14 4.65
N HIS A 110 -9.33 6.88 3.43
CA HIS A 110 -8.44 6.70 2.27
C HIS A 110 -7.58 7.93 2.02
N ALA A 111 -8.18 9.13 2.02
CA ALA A 111 -7.45 10.35 1.72
C ALA A 111 -6.44 10.67 2.83
N LEU A 112 -6.87 10.57 4.09
CA LEU A 112 -5.99 10.76 5.25
C LEU A 112 -4.84 9.75 5.25
N TYR A 113 -5.13 8.48 4.98
CA TYR A 113 -4.13 7.43 4.92
C TYR A 113 -3.13 7.65 3.78
N PHE A 114 -3.63 8.02 2.59
CA PHE A 114 -2.79 8.39 1.45
C PHE A 114 -1.83 9.51 1.82
N TRP A 115 -2.31 10.66 2.30
CA TRP A 115 -1.45 11.79 2.63
C TRP A 115 -0.48 11.51 3.78
N LEU A 116 -0.86 10.71 4.78
CA LEU A 116 0.07 10.28 5.84
C LEU A 116 1.20 9.43 5.29
N THR A 117 0.87 8.44 4.45
CA THR A 117 1.88 7.54 3.87
C THR A 117 2.81 8.28 2.92
N THR A 118 2.29 9.15 2.07
CA THR A 118 3.12 9.98 1.17
C THR A 118 3.91 11.03 1.93
N ALA A 119 3.38 11.61 3.01
CA ALA A 119 4.13 12.54 3.87
C ALA A 119 5.32 11.85 4.55
N ILE A 120 5.12 10.65 5.12
CA ILE A 120 6.21 9.85 5.71
C ILE A 120 7.23 9.51 4.65
N GLN A 121 6.79 9.13 3.44
CA GLN A 121 7.69 8.89 2.32
C GLN A 121 8.49 10.13 1.96
N ILE A 122 7.88 11.31 1.86
CA ILE A 122 8.59 12.56 1.57
C ILE A 122 9.60 12.88 2.68
N LEU A 123 9.21 12.72 3.95
CA LEU A 123 10.08 13.00 5.10
C LEU A 123 11.25 12.00 5.22
N LYS A 124 11.03 10.75 4.83
CA LYS A 124 12.04 9.69 4.86
C LYS A 124 12.92 9.70 3.61
N ASN A 125 12.32 10.01 2.47
CA ASN A 125 12.95 10.12 1.16
C ASN A 125 13.16 11.59 0.78
N SER A 126 13.43 12.48 1.75
CA SER A 126 14.05 13.78 1.51
C SER A 126 15.41 13.50 0.87
N PHE A 127 15.35 13.29 -0.44
CA PHE A 127 16.37 12.78 -1.35
C PHE A 127 16.83 11.35 -1.05
N PHE A 128 16.80 10.46 -2.05
CA PHE A 128 17.73 9.33 -2.04
C PHE A 128 19.13 9.95 -1.96
N ASN A 129 19.70 10.00 -0.77
CA ASN A 129 21.05 10.53 -0.54
C ASN A 129 22.06 9.40 -0.72
N GLY A 130 21.89 8.65 -1.80
CA GLY A 130 22.85 7.64 -2.19
C GLY A 130 24.22 8.28 -2.34
N GLN A 131 25.24 7.63 -1.79
CA GLN A 131 26.63 8.02 -2.04
C GLN A 131 27.23 7.09 -3.09
N LYS A 132 28.17 7.60 -3.89
CA LYS A 132 28.94 6.76 -4.81
C LYS A 132 29.61 5.63 -4.04
N GLY A 133 29.46 4.40 -4.51
CA GLY A 133 29.92 3.18 -3.86
C GLY A 133 28.91 2.51 -2.92
N GLN A 134 27.82 3.19 -2.53
CA GLN A 134 26.80 2.63 -1.67
C GLN A 134 26.01 1.52 -2.38
N LYS A 135 25.73 0.42 -1.65
CA LYS A 135 24.75 -0.58 -2.07
C LYS A 135 23.36 -0.17 -1.63
N MET A 136 22.39 -0.31 -2.52
CA MET A 136 20.99 -0.01 -2.29
C MET A 136 20.09 -1.10 -2.87
N ARG A 137 18.82 -1.09 -2.45
CA ARG A 137 17.73 -1.81 -3.09
C ARG A 137 16.50 -0.90 -3.07
N PHE A 138 15.61 -1.06 -4.03
CA PHE A 138 14.33 -0.34 -4.00
C PHE A 138 13.43 -0.84 -2.86
N GLY A 139 13.53 -2.13 -2.50
CA GLY A 139 12.71 -2.72 -1.43
C GLY A 139 11.26 -3.00 -1.83
N HIS A 140 10.90 -2.69 -3.08
CA HIS A 140 9.65 -3.00 -3.76
C HIS A 140 9.95 -3.20 -5.25
N PHE A 141 8.97 -3.68 -6.02
CA PHE A 141 9.12 -3.69 -7.49
C PHE A 141 9.30 -2.27 -7.99
N ALA A 142 10.27 -2.04 -8.86
CA ALA A 142 10.46 -0.76 -9.52
C ALA A 142 10.06 -0.91 -10.98
N SER A 143 9.05 -0.14 -11.39
CA SER A 143 8.71 0.01 -12.81
C SER A 143 9.70 1.01 -13.42
N THR A 144 10.28 0.62 -14.55
CA THR A 144 11.36 1.35 -15.22
C THR A 144 11.12 1.27 -16.73
N SER A 145 11.70 2.16 -17.53
CA SER A 145 11.48 2.17 -18.99
C SER A 145 12.79 2.16 -19.76
N ARG A 146 12.88 1.46 -20.90
CA ARG A 146 14.01 1.61 -21.84
C ARG A 146 14.00 2.95 -22.56
N LYS A 147 12.85 3.63 -22.66
CA LYS A 147 12.77 4.98 -23.19
C LYS A 147 13.45 5.98 -22.25
N PRO A 148 14.35 6.83 -22.76
CA PRO A 148 15.13 7.73 -21.92
C PRO A 148 14.39 8.98 -21.47
N ASN A 149 13.29 9.37 -22.14
CA ASN A 149 12.67 10.69 -21.99
C ASN A 149 11.14 10.59 -21.76
N LEU A 150 10.74 9.95 -20.67
CA LEU A 150 9.36 9.95 -20.16
C LEU A 150 9.21 11.05 -19.09
N SER A 151 9.30 12.32 -19.52
CA SER A 151 9.32 13.50 -18.65
C SER A 151 8.08 13.67 -17.78
N HIS A 152 6.95 13.09 -18.17
CA HIS A 152 5.71 13.13 -17.42
C HIS A 152 5.80 12.42 -16.04
N PHE A 153 6.81 11.58 -15.82
CA PHE A 153 7.05 10.97 -14.51
C PHE A 153 7.82 11.87 -13.53
N GLY A 154 8.40 12.98 -14.00
CA GLY A 154 9.15 13.95 -13.19
C GLY A 154 10.63 14.07 -13.53
N SER A 155 11.27 15.14 -13.03
CA SER A 155 12.64 15.57 -13.40
C SER A 155 13.55 15.90 -12.21
N GLU A 156 13.12 15.67 -10.96
CA GLU A 156 13.92 16.01 -9.78
C GLU A 156 15.06 15.01 -9.53
N THR A 157 14.76 13.71 -9.59
CA THR A 157 15.73 12.64 -9.36
C THR A 157 15.42 11.47 -10.28
N CYS A 158 16.39 11.13 -11.11
CA CYS A 158 16.28 10.02 -12.05
C CYS A 158 17.32 8.95 -11.74
N PHE A 159 17.07 7.71 -12.17
CA PHE A 159 18.06 6.64 -12.05
C PHE A 159 18.37 6.04 -13.41
N HIS A 160 19.65 6.02 -13.79
CA HIS A 160 20.13 5.25 -14.92
C HIS A 160 20.51 3.85 -14.43
N ILE A 161 19.74 2.83 -14.80
CA ILE A 161 19.89 1.47 -14.27
C ILE A 161 20.45 0.50 -15.30
N GLU A 162 21.47 -0.24 -14.88
CA GLU A 162 21.87 -1.52 -15.43
C GLU A 162 21.38 -2.64 -14.48
N THR A 163 20.32 -3.35 -14.88
CA THR A 163 19.66 -4.42 -14.11
C THR A 163 19.97 -5.78 -14.73
N CYS A 164 20.16 -6.80 -13.88
CA CYS A 164 20.33 -8.20 -14.30
C CYS A 164 19.05 -9.02 -14.12
N TYR A 165 18.14 -8.59 -13.24
CA TYR A 165 16.91 -9.33 -12.92
C TYR A 165 15.63 -8.65 -13.42
N GLY A 166 15.74 -7.47 -14.04
CA GLY A 166 14.62 -6.76 -14.64
C GLY A 166 14.04 -7.54 -15.82
N ALA A 167 12.72 -7.72 -15.82
CA ALA A 167 12.00 -8.34 -16.92
C ALA A 167 11.43 -7.26 -17.85
N TYR A 168 11.74 -7.35 -19.14
CA TYR A 168 11.08 -6.51 -20.15
C TYR A 168 9.65 -7.00 -20.35
N ILE A 169 8.69 -6.16 -19.98
CA ILE A 169 7.27 -6.51 -19.92
C ILE A 169 6.39 -5.63 -20.79
N ASP A 170 6.95 -4.87 -21.75
CA ASP A 170 6.19 -3.97 -22.62
C ASP A 170 4.93 -4.61 -23.23
N LYS A 171 5.03 -5.84 -23.74
CA LYS A 171 3.90 -6.62 -24.30
C LYS A 171 2.85 -7.09 -23.29
N TYR A 172 3.16 -7.00 -22.00
CA TYR A 172 2.27 -7.36 -20.90
C TYR A 172 1.81 -6.12 -20.12
N SER A 173 2.40 -4.95 -20.41
CA SER A 173 2.02 -3.70 -19.78
C SER A 173 0.70 -3.24 -20.34
N VAL A 174 -0.10 -2.59 -19.49
CA VAL A 174 -1.33 -1.92 -19.93
C VAL A 174 -0.98 -0.76 -20.88
N PHE A 175 0.24 -0.23 -20.77
CA PHE A 175 0.73 0.90 -21.56
C PHE A 175 1.80 0.43 -22.54
N GLU A 176 1.35 -0.23 -23.61
CA GLU A 176 2.24 -0.63 -24.70
C GLU A 176 2.99 0.58 -25.26
N GLY A 177 4.30 0.42 -25.47
CA GLY A 177 5.16 1.48 -25.98
C GLY A 177 5.82 2.32 -24.89
N GLU A 178 5.57 2.08 -23.60
CA GLU A 178 6.44 2.62 -22.55
C GLU A 178 7.77 1.87 -22.46
N GLU A 179 7.92 0.73 -23.13
CA GLU A 179 9.10 -0.14 -23.07
C GLU A 179 9.46 -0.53 -21.63
N GLU A 180 8.43 -0.91 -20.88
CA GLU A 180 8.53 -1.18 -19.44
C GLU A 180 9.47 -2.35 -19.14
N VAL A 181 10.35 -2.16 -18.17
CA VAL A 181 11.19 -3.15 -17.53
C VAL A 181 10.87 -3.15 -16.04
N LEU A 182 10.30 -4.24 -15.55
CA LEU A 182 9.94 -4.41 -14.14
C LEU A 182 11.11 -5.01 -13.37
N VAL A 183 11.67 -4.24 -12.45
CA VAL A 183 12.80 -4.64 -11.59
C VAL A 183 12.27 -5.22 -10.27
N PRO A 184 12.73 -6.42 -9.86
CA PRO A 184 12.24 -7.05 -8.64
C PRO A 184 12.77 -6.40 -7.36
N SER A 185 12.01 -6.54 -6.27
CA SER A 185 12.30 -5.91 -4.97
C SER A 185 13.56 -6.41 -4.26
N TYR A 186 14.06 -7.58 -4.66
CA TYR A 186 15.23 -8.24 -4.07
C TYR A 186 16.55 -7.87 -4.73
N GLU A 187 16.53 -7.22 -5.90
CA GLU A 187 17.76 -6.84 -6.62
C GLU A 187 18.54 -5.77 -5.85
N VAL A 188 19.85 -5.98 -5.71
CA VAL A 188 20.78 -5.06 -5.07
C VAL A 188 21.59 -4.34 -6.13
N PHE A 189 21.66 -3.01 -6.02
CA PHE A 189 22.40 -2.15 -6.92
C PHE A 189 23.53 -1.44 -6.17
N LYS A 190 24.64 -1.18 -6.85
CA LYS A 190 25.69 -0.26 -6.41
C LYS A 190 25.51 1.06 -7.13
N VAL A 191 25.54 2.17 -6.39
CA VAL A 191 25.63 3.51 -6.96
C VAL A 191 27.03 3.68 -7.54
N THR A 192 27.15 3.65 -8.87
CA THR A 192 28.44 3.80 -9.57
C THR A 192 28.76 5.25 -9.84
N ASP A 193 27.75 6.10 -10.01
CA ASP A 193 27.95 7.53 -10.21
C ASP A 193 26.74 8.37 -9.80
N ILE A 194 26.98 9.66 -9.61
CA ILE A 194 25.94 10.66 -9.34
C ILE A 194 26.26 11.88 -10.21
N VAL A 195 25.38 12.18 -11.15
CA VAL A 195 25.59 13.26 -12.13
C VAL A 195 24.39 14.20 -12.18
N SER A 196 24.58 15.37 -12.77
CA SER A 196 23.52 16.39 -12.91
C SER A 196 23.15 16.59 -14.37
N ASN A 197 21.88 16.91 -14.64
CA ASN A 197 21.30 17.23 -15.94
C ASN A 197 21.18 16.05 -16.93
N SER A 198 22.26 15.33 -17.21
CA SER A 198 22.28 14.30 -18.26
C SER A 198 23.23 13.14 -18.01
N HIS A 199 22.87 11.94 -18.48
CA HIS A 199 23.71 10.74 -18.45
C HIS A 199 23.28 9.71 -19.50
N GLY A 200 24.20 9.26 -20.37
CA GLY A 200 23.85 8.37 -21.49
C GLY A 200 22.83 9.06 -22.40
N ASP A 201 21.65 8.45 -22.57
CA ASP A 201 20.52 9.05 -23.31
C ASP A 201 19.54 9.83 -22.41
N LEU A 202 19.68 9.72 -21.09
CA LEU A 202 18.81 10.38 -20.11
C LEU A 202 19.11 11.89 -20.09
N ARG A 203 18.08 12.72 -20.21
CA ARG A 203 18.14 14.19 -20.22
C ARG A 203 17.13 14.77 -19.21
N ASP A 204 17.25 16.08 -18.97
CA ASP A 204 16.30 16.89 -18.20
C ASP A 204 16.04 16.43 -16.75
N CYS A 205 17.07 15.88 -16.08
CA CYS A 205 16.99 15.46 -14.68
C CYS A 205 17.93 16.29 -13.80
N LYS A 206 17.44 16.92 -12.74
CA LYS A 206 18.28 17.73 -11.83
C LYS A 206 19.39 16.92 -11.18
N LYS A 207 19.11 15.66 -10.83
CA LYS A 207 20.08 14.71 -10.26
C LYS A 207 19.83 13.31 -10.83
N ILE A 208 20.90 12.62 -11.23
CA ILE A 208 20.86 11.28 -11.80
C ILE A 208 21.74 10.35 -10.97
N PHE A 209 21.18 9.24 -10.51
CA PHE A 209 21.93 8.15 -9.89
C PHE A 209 22.19 7.04 -10.91
N VAL A 210 23.45 6.73 -11.15
CA VAL A 210 23.84 5.61 -12.01
C VAL A 210 23.96 4.37 -11.14
N LEU A 211 23.14 3.37 -11.43
CA LEU A 211 23.00 2.15 -10.65
C LEU A 211 23.40 0.96 -11.50
N LYS A 212 24.30 0.12 -10.97
CA LYS A 212 24.66 -1.16 -11.58
C LYS A 212 24.29 -2.29 -10.65
N SER A 213 23.61 -3.31 -11.18
CA SER A 213 23.31 -4.52 -10.43
C SER A 213 24.59 -5.12 -9.84
N THR A 214 24.51 -5.59 -8.60
CA THR A 214 25.63 -6.32 -7.99
C THR A 214 25.52 -7.83 -8.20
N GLU A 215 24.50 -8.30 -8.93
CA GLU A 215 24.14 -9.73 -9.06
C GLU A 215 23.87 -10.42 -7.71
N GLU A 216 23.64 -9.63 -6.65
CA GLU A 216 23.24 -10.11 -5.34
C GLU A 216 21.72 -9.95 -5.19
N TYR A 217 21.08 -10.90 -4.51
CA TYR A 217 19.68 -10.80 -4.11
C TYR A 217 19.55 -10.77 -2.59
N ARG A 218 18.70 -9.88 -2.07
CA ARG A 218 18.36 -9.81 -0.64
C ARG A 218 16.85 -9.80 -0.43
N SER A 219 16.30 -10.94 -0.02
CA SER A 219 14.92 -11.05 0.44
C SER A 219 14.85 -11.01 1.97
N THR A 220 13.89 -10.24 2.51
CA THR A 220 13.55 -10.25 3.95
C THR A 220 12.43 -11.24 4.27
N LEU A 221 11.85 -11.87 3.25
CA LEU A 221 10.77 -12.86 3.39
C LEU A 221 11.38 -14.24 3.66
N ASN A 222 11.26 -14.69 4.90
CA ASN A 222 11.63 -16.04 5.30
C ASN A 222 10.40 -16.96 5.13
N CYS A 223 10.42 -17.85 4.13
CA CYS A 223 9.33 -18.78 3.86
C CYS A 223 8.99 -19.69 5.07
N LYS A 224 9.92 -19.91 6.02
CA LYS A 224 9.62 -20.64 7.27
C LYS A 224 8.58 -19.92 8.14
N ALA A 225 8.63 -18.59 8.22
CA ALA A 225 7.69 -17.82 9.04
C ALA A 225 6.28 -17.83 8.44
N ALA A 226 6.18 -17.71 7.11
CA ALA A 226 4.89 -17.82 6.39
C ALA A 226 4.28 -19.22 6.52
N ALA A 227 5.08 -20.28 6.44
CA ALA A 227 4.63 -21.65 6.63
C ALA A 227 4.14 -21.94 8.06
N LEU A 228 4.79 -21.36 9.09
CA LEU A 228 4.37 -21.47 10.49
C LEU A 228 3.03 -20.78 10.74
N GLN A 229 2.80 -19.60 10.13
CA GLN A 229 1.54 -18.87 10.24
C GLN A 229 0.38 -19.65 9.61
N ILE A 230 0.59 -20.23 8.43
CA ILE A 230 -0.40 -21.07 7.74
C ILE A 230 -0.73 -22.31 8.57
N ARG A 231 0.27 -22.98 9.15
CA ARG A 231 0.06 -24.14 10.04
C ARG A 231 -0.72 -23.79 11.30
N SER A 232 -0.43 -22.64 11.92
CA SER A 232 -1.17 -22.16 13.10
C SER A 232 -2.63 -21.88 12.76
N ASN A 233 -2.88 -21.19 11.64
CA ASN A 233 -4.23 -20.89 11.16
C ASN A 233 -5.01 -22.16 10.78
N LEU A 234 -4.34 -23.17 10.22
CA LEU A 234 -4.96 -24.46 9.91
C LEU A 234 -5.33 -25.24 11.18
N LYS A 235 -4.46 -25.22 12.21
CA LYS A 235 -4.77 -25.79 13.53
C LYS A 235 -5.98 -25.09 14.17
N LEU A 236 -6.05 -23.77 14.09
CA LEU A 236 -7.19 -23.01 14.62
C LEU A 236 -8.49 -23.32 13.88
N MET A 237 -8.45 -23.41 12.54
CA MET A 237 -9.57 -23.87 11.71
C MET A 237 -10.07 -25.27 12.12
N LEU A 238 -9.15 -26.22 12.32
CA LEU A 238 -9.50 -27.59 12.73
C LEU A 238 -10.15 -27.64 14.13
N ILE A 239 -9.71 -26.78 15.06
CA ILE A 239 -10.32 -26.64 16.38
C ILE A 239 -11.72 -26.02 16.28
N ILE A 240 -11.91 -25.01 15.43
CA ILE A 240 -13.23 -24.39 15.21
C ILE A 240 -14.21 -25.41 14.58
N LEU A 241 -13.73 -26.22 13.63
CA LEU A 241 -14.53 -27.27 12.99
C LEU A 241 -14.90 -28.40 13.98
N SER A 242 -14.01 -28.76 14.90
CA SER A 242 -14.32 -29.77 15.92
C SER A 242 -15.31 -29.26 16.97
N LEU A 243 -15.22 -27.99 17.37
CA LEU A 243 -16.16 -27.36 18.31
C LEU A 243 -17.54 -27.14 17.70
N THR A 244 -17.61 -26.71 16.44
CA THR A 244 -18.89 -26.57 15.70
C THR A 244 -19.53 -27.92 15.37
N GLY A 245 -18.74 -28.94 15.01
CA GLY A 245 -19.21 -30.32 14.85
C GLY A 245 -19.72 -30.95 16.15
N ALA A 246 -19.08 -30.67 17.28
CA ALA A 246 -19.55 -31.10 18.60
C ALA A 246 -20.86 -30.40 19.02
N PHE A 247 -21.04 -29.13 18.64
CA PHE A 247 -22.27 -28.36 18.88
C PHE A 247 -23.46 -28.92 18.07
N LEU A 248 -23.22 -29.33 16.83
CA LEU A 248 -24.24 -29.97 15.98
C LEU A 248 -24.62 -31.37 16.48
N ARG A 249 -23.66 -32.16 16.98
CA ARG A 249 -23.96 -33.48 17.59
C ARG A 249 -24.78 -33.38 18.88
N ARG A 250 -24.59 -32.33 19.70
CA ARG A 250 -25.41 -32.11 20.90
C ARG A 250 -26.87 -31.74 20.58
N LYS A 251 -27.14 -31.08 19.46
CA LYS A 251 -28.52 -30.69 19.06
C LYS A 251 -29.37 -31.84 18.52
N VAL A 252 -28.76 -32.94 18.06
CA VAL A 252 -29.48 -34.12 17.54
C VAL A 252 -29.81 -35.13 18.67
N GLY A 253 -29.30 -34.93 19.89
CA GLY A 253 -29.45 -35.88 21.01
C GLY A 253 -30.58 -35.58 22.01
N SER A 254 -31.43 -34.58 21.81
CA SER A 254 -32.48 -34.19 22.77
C SER A 254 -33.90 -34.25 22.19
N GLY A 255 -34.21 -35.27 21.39
CA GLY A 255 -35.58 -35.66 21.06
C GLY A 255 -35.96 -36.91 21.86
N ALA A 256 -36.77 -36.74 22.91
CA ALA A 256 -37.33 -37.86 23.65
C ALA A 256 -38.36 -38.62 22.80
N PRO A 257 -38.44 -39.97 22.86
CA PRO A 257 -39.52 -40.72 22.25
C PRO A 257 -40.72 -40.78 23.20
N GLY A 258 -41.81 -40.11 22.83
CA GLY A 258 -43.11 -40.27 23.47
C GLY A 258 -43.78 -41.58 23.04
N GLY A 259 -43.70 -42.55 23.95
CA GLY A 259 -44.58 -43.68 24.29
C GLY A 259 -45.58 -44.34 23.32
N PRO A 260 -45.91 -45.62 23.56
CA PRO A 260 -46.79 -46.45 22.71
C PRO A 260 -48.28 -46.28 23.05
N GLN A 261 -49.14 -46.34 22.03
CA GLN A 261 -50.57 -46.57 22.19
C GLN A 261 -50.89 -48.06 22.04
N SER A 262 -51.43 -48.68 23.10
CA SER A 262 -52.58 -49.58 23.01
C SER A 262 -53.16 -49.79 24.40
N LEU A 263 -54.43 -49.41 24.55
CA LEU A 263 -55.24 -49.58 25.75
C LEU A 263 -56.20 -50.75 25.48
N SER A 264 -56.18 -51.72 26.40
CA SER A 264 -57.16 -52.77 26.73
C SER A 264 -58.26 -53.15 25.73
N THR A 265 -58.26 -54.45 25.43
CA THR A 265 -59.41 -55.35 25.19
C THR A 265 -60.62 -55.07 26.10
N GLU A 266 -61.84 -55.15 25.54
CA GLU A 266 -62.85 -56.15 25.95
C GLU A 266 -64.06 -56.23 25.01
N GLU A 267 -64.67 -57.41 25.01
CA GLU A 267 -65.65 -58.00 24.10
C GLU A 267 -67.10 -57.49 24.25
N VAL A 268 -67.82 -57.56 23.12
CA VAL A 268 -69.23 -57.99 22.91
C VAL A 268 -70.33 -57.43 23.85
N HIS A 269 -71.17 -56.55 23.29
CA HIS A 269 -72.58 -56.88 23.00
C HIS A 269 -73.14 -56.05 21.84
#